data_AF-A0A533V048-F1
#
_entry.id   AF-A0A533V048-F1
#
_cell.length_a   1.000
_cell.length_b   1.000
_cell.length_c   1.000
_cell.angle_alpha   90.00
_cell.angle_beta   90.00
_cell.angle_gamma   90.00
#
_symmetry.space_group_name_H-M   'P 1'
#
loop_
_entity.id
_entity.type
_entity.pdbx_description
1 polymer ?
#
loop_
_entity_poly.entity_id
_entity_poly.type
_entity_poly.pdbx_seq_one_letter_code
_entity_poly.pdbx_strand_id
1 'polypeptide(L)'
;MEYDDTIYKIYDWNKNLAAYFFPNYNLVETSEDEDEIIEKLNQSHQNVRGGNILLPLIKLNLLDKEERIDLEYTIVALEENLQRTKVWREWLVQNDRKFAIIGNAVFTSREDREMLSIALVIDSNIILGEKETLVALTPLLDELHEAALL
;
A
#
# COMPACT_ATOMS: atom_id res chain seq x y z
N MET A 1 10.04 -6.91 -6.68
CA MET A 1 9.67 -7.03 -5.26
C MET A 1 10.92 -7.41 -4.51
N GLU A 2 11.05 -6.93 -3.28
CA GLU A 2 12.17 -7.23 -2.38
C GLU A 2 11.57 -7.49 -0.99
N TYR A 3 11.95 -8.58 -0.36
CA TYR A 3 11.62 -8.87 1.03
C TYR A 3 12.70 -8.31 1.96
N ASP A 4 12.31 -7.49 2.93
CA ASP A 4 13.21 -6.83 3.88
C ASP A 4 12.47 -6.57 5.19
N ASP A 5 13.10 -6.90 6.32
CA ASP A 5 12.60 -6.60 7.68
C ASP A 5 11.11 -6.92 7.87
N THR A 6 10.71 -8.17 7.59
CA THR A 6 9.33 -8.71 7.69
C THR A 6 8.32 -8.17 6.68
N ILE A 7 8.71 -7.29 5.75
CA ILE A 7 7.80 -6.66 4.79
C ILE A 7 8.24 -6.88 3.34
N TYR A 8 7.30 -6.73 2.41
CA TYR A 8 7.58 -6.79 0.98
C TYR A 8 7.55 -5.38 0.38
N LYS A 9 8.68 -4.91 -0.14
CA LYS A 9 8.80 -3.70 -0.94
C LYS A 9 8.46 -4.01 -2.39
N ILE A 10 7.54 -3.23 -2.95
CA ILE A 10 7.05 -3.39 -4.32
C ILE A 10 7.55 -2.21 -5.13
N TYR A 11 8.25 -2.49 -6.23
CA TYR A 11 8.83 -1.47 -7.09
C TYR A 11 8.13 -1.45 -8.46
N ASP A 12 8.02 -0.25 -9.03
CA ASP A 12 7.58 -0.07 -10.41
C ASP A 12 8.67 -0.49 -11.41
N TRP A 13 8.34 -0.40 -12.70
CA TRP A 13 9.24 -0.69 -13.82
C TRP A 13 10.50 0.20 -13.86
N ASN A 14 10.45 1.39 -13.25
CA ASN A 14 11.56 2.33 -13.13
C ASN A 14 12.37 2.12 -11.84
N LYS A 15 12.06 1.07 -11.05
CA LYS A 15 12.65 0.78 -9.73
C LYS A 15 12.33 1.81 -8.66
N ASN A 16 11.30 2.63 -8.85
CA ASN A 16 10.76 3.45 -7.77
C ASN A 16 9.90 2.58 -6.86
N LEU A 17 9.97 2.84 -5.57
CA LEU A 17 9.11 2.19 -4.59
C LEU A 17 7.66 2.61 -4.83
N ALA A 18 6.82 1.64 -5.19
CA ALA A 18 5.42 1.83 -5.56
C ALA A 18 4.47 1.47 -4.42
N ALA A 19 4.80 0.45 -3.63
CA ALA A 19 3.97 0.02 -2.51
C ALA A 19 4.76 -0.78 -1.48
N TYR A 20 4.16 -0.99 -0.31
CA TYR A 20 4.60 -1.97 0.68
C TYR A 20 3.49 -2.98 0.92
N PHE A 21 3.83 -4.24 1.11
CA PHE A 21 2.90 -5.27 1.57
C PHE A 21 3.37 -5.84 2.90
N PHE A 22 2.45 -5.86 3.86
CA PHE A 22 2.60 -6.34 5.22
C PHE A 22 1.74 -7.59 5.37
N PRO A 23 2.31 -8.80 5.19
CA PRO A 23 1.54 -10.02 5.32
C PRO A 23 0.99 -10.19 6.73
N ASN A 24 -0.19 -10.78 6.84
CA ASN A 24 -0.72 -11.17 8.13
C ASN A 24 -0.12 -12.51 8.56
N TYR A 25 1.01 -12.47 9.25
CA TYR A 25 1.73 -13.65 9.72
C TYR A 25 0.97 -14.48 10.77
N ASN A 26 -0.17 -14.00 11.29
CA ASN A 26 -0.97 -14.67 12.33
C ASN A 26 -0.11 -15.16 13.52
N LEU A 27 0.79 -14.30 13.99
CA LEU A 27 1.63 -14.61 15.13
C LEU A 27 0.73 -14.89 16.34
N VAL A 28 0.94 -16.05 16.96
CA VAL A 28 0.38 -16.35 18.28
C VAL A 28 1.32 -15.71 19.29
N GLU A 29 0.80 -15.06 20.34
CA GLU A 29 1.65 -14.54 21.42
C GLU A 29 2.51 -15.67 21.99
N THR A 30 3.79 -15.66 21.67
CA THR A 30 4.80 -16.61 22.15
C THR A 30 5.94 -15.83 22.81
N SER A 31 6.78 -16.54 23.58
CA SER A 31 8.01 -15.97 24.13
C SER A 31 9.20 -16.01 23.14
N GLU A 32 8.95 -16.44 21.91
CA GLU A 32 9.98 -16.53 20.86
C GLU A 32 10.14 -15.17 20.17
N ASP A 33 11.28 -14.97 19.52
CA ASP A 33 11.53 -13.78 18.73
C ASP A 33 10.61 -13.79 17.49
N GLU A 34 9.71 -12.81 17.39
CA GLU A 34 8.71 -12.71 16.32
C GLU A 34 9.38 -12.67 14.95
N ASP A 35 10.53 -11.99 14.83
CA ASP A 35 11.26 -11.84 13.58
C ASP A 35 11.80 -13.20 13.11
N GLU A 36 12.32 -14.04 14.04
CA GLU A 36 12.76 -15.39 13.69
C GLU A 36 11.62 -16.29 13.21
N ILE A 37 10.42 -16.13 13.78
CA ILE A 37 9.23 -16.87 13.34
C ILE A 37 8.86 -16.42 11.93
N ILE A 38 8.78 -15.11 11.70
CA ILE A 38 8.43 -14.54 10.39
C ILE A 38 9.42 -15.00 9.32
N GLU A 39 10.72 -15.00 9.60
CA GLU A 39 11.73 -15.49 8.68
C GLU A 39 11.51 -16.97 8.33
N LYS A 40 11.21 -17.83 9.30
CA LYS A 40 10.90 -19.24 9.04
C LYS A 40 9.62 -19.41 8.20
N LEU A 41 8.58 -18.60 8.45
CA LEU A 41 7.34 -18.62 7.66
C LEU A 41 7.61 -18.24 6.19
N ASN A 42 8.41 -17.19 5.97
CA ASN A 42 8.81 -16.75 4.63
C ASN A 42 9.69 -17.79 3.92
N GLN A 43 10.73 -18.31 4.58
CA GLN A 43 11.62 -19.32 4.01
C GLN A 43 10.91 -20.63 3.65
N SER A 44 9.87 -20.99 4.41
CA SER A 44 9.05 -22.18 4.13
C SER A 44 7.86 -21.91 3.21
N HIS A 45 7.77 -20.70 2.63
CA HIS A 45 6.68 -20.29 1.74
C HIS A 45 5.30 -20.60 2.33
N GLN A 46 5.10 -20.27 3.60
CA GLN A 46 3.82 -20.54 4.27
C GLN A 46 2.68 -19.78 3.62
N ASN A 47 1.49 -20.35 3.74
CA ASN A 47 0.27 -19.67 3.33
C ASN A 47 -0.24 -18.80 4.47
N VAL A 48 -0.45 -17.52 4.18
CA VAL A 48 -1.03 -16.54 5.10
C VAL A 48 -2.37 -16.05 4.59
N ARG A 49 -3.24 -15.67 5.54
CA ARG A 49 -4.53 -15.06 5.21
C ARG A 49 -4.36 -13.55 5.10
N GLY A 50 -3.95 -13.14 3.91
CA GLY A 50 -3.99 -11.75 3.48
C GLY A 50 -2.91 -10.88 4.12
N GLY A 51 -3.20 -9.60 4.22
CA GLY A 51 -2.28 -8.60 4.74
C GLY A 51 -2.72 -7.18 4.40
N ASN A 52 -1.89 -6.21 4.75
CA ASN A 52 -2.11 -4.81 4.40
C ASN A 52 -1.21 -4.42 3.24
N ILE A 53 -1.75 -3.80 2.21
CA ILE A 53 -0.93 -3.13 1.18
C ILE A 53 -1.02 -1.63 1.36
N LEU A 54 0.13 -0.97 1.50
CA LEU A 54 0.26 0.49 1.65
C LEU A 54 0.68 1.09 0.32
N LEU A 55 -0.15 2.01 -0.18
CA LEU A 55 -0.03 2.63 -1.50
C LEU A 55 -0.03 4.17 -1.36
N PRO A 56 0.60 4.90 -2.28
CA PRO A 56 0.43 6.35 -2.37
C PRO A 56 -1.04 6.71 -2.64
N LEU A 57 -1.60 7.63 -1.86
CA LEU A 57 -2.97 8.13 -2.06
C LEU A 57 -2.94 9.46 -2.83
N ILE A 58 -2.34 10.47 -2.21
CA ILE A 58 -2.24 11.84 -2.72
C ILE A 58 -0.98 12.52 -2.21
N LYS A 59 -0.46 13.48 -2.97
CA LYS A 59 0.55 14.44 -2.52
C LYS A 59 -0.07 15.82 -2.44
N LEU A 60 -0.22 16.32 -1.21
CA LEU A 60 -0.92 17.56 -0.91
C LEU A 60 -0.26 18.76 -1.60
N ASN A 61 1.07 18.81 -1.64
CA ASN A 61 1.85 19.93 -2.19
C ASN A 61 1.47 21.31 -1.57
N LEU A 62 0.98 21.31 -0.33
CA LEU A 62 0.48 22.50 0.37
C LEU A 62 1.21 22.76 1.69
N LEU A 63 2.07 21.83 2.13
CA LEU A 63 2.76 21.90 3.41
C LEU A 63 4.25 22.18 3.16
N ASP A 64 4.99 22.44 4.25
CA ASP A 64 6.45 22.61 4.23
C ASP A 64 6.99 23.59 3.16
N LYS A 65 6.22 24.65 2.86
CA LYS A 65 6.62 25.70 1.91
C LYS A 65 7.51 26.74 2.59
N GLU A 66 8.71 26.94 2.06
CA GLU A 66 9.63 28.01 2.50
C GLU A 66 9.13 29.40 2.09
N GLU A 67 8.48 29.47 0.93
CA GLU A 67 7.90 30.70 0.39
C GLU A 67 6.37 30.71 0.49
N ARG A 68 5.78 31.91 0.45
CA ARG A 68 4.32 32.07 0.40
C ARG A 68 3.78 31.41 -0.87
N ILE A 69 2.74 30.59 -0.72
CA ILE A 69 1.92 30.13 -1.86
C ILE A 69 0.74 31.07 -2.05
N ASP A 70 0.34 31.26 -3.30
CA ASP A 70 -0.84 32.06 -3.61
C ASP A 70 -2.13 31.29 -3.37
N LEU A 71 -3.22 32.04 -3.20
CA LEU A 71 -4.54 31.47 -2.91
C LEU A 71 -5.06 30.62 -4.09
N GLU A 72 -4.77 31.02 -5.33
CA GLU A 72 -5.26 30.30 -6.52
C GLU A 72 -4.59 28.94 -6.62
N TYR A 73 -3.27 28.88 -6.44
CA TYR A 73 -2.52 27.63 -6.33
C TYR A 73 -3.08 26.74 -5.20
N THR A 74 -3.38 27.34 -4.05
CA THR A 74 -3.93 26.59 -2.90
C THR A 74 -5.27 25.94 -3.26
N ILE A 75 -6.16 26.68 -3.93
CA ILE A 75 -7.46 26.18 -4.38
C ILE A 75 -7.29 25.03 -5.38
N VAL A 76 -6.46 25.23 -6.42
CA VAL A 76 -6.21 24.21 -7.44
C VAL A 76 -5.67 22.92 -6.83
N ALA A 77 -4.66 23.02 -5.96
CA ALA A 77 -4.09 21.85 -5.30
C ALA A 77 -5.14 21.12 -4.44
N LEU A 78 -5.98 21.82 -3.69
CA LEU A 78 -7.05 21.21 -2.90
C LEU A 78 -8.09 20.51 -3.78
N GLU A 79 -8.47 21.11 -4.91
CA GLU A 79 -9.42 20.54 -5.85
C GLU A 79 -8.89 19.27 -6.52
N GLU A 80 -7.62 19.27 -6.94
CA GLU A 80 -6.94 18.10 -7.51
C GLU A 80 -6.86 16.95 -6.50
N ASN A 81 -6.45 17.24 -5.26
CA ASN A 81 -6.38 16.26 -4.18
C ASN A 81 -7.75 15.67 -3.83
N LEU A 82 -8.79 16.52 -3.79
CA LEU A 82 -10.18 16.07 -3.58
C LEU A 82 -10.64 15.16 -4.72
N GLN A 83 -10.38 15.57 -5.97
CA GLN A 83 -10.77 14.78 -7.14
C GLN A 83 -10.07 13.42 -7.13
N ARG A 84 -8.76 13.38 -6.86
CA ARG A 84 -8.00 12.14 -6.74
C ARG A 84 -8.55 11.22 -5.65
N THR A 85 -8.88 11.77 -4.49
CA THR A 85 -9.48 11.01 -3.37
C THR A 85 -10.86 10.43 -3.75
N LYS A 86 -11.66 11.18 -4.52
CA LYS A 86 -12.95 10.66 -5.04
C LYS A 86 -12.77 9.49 -6.00
N VAL A 87 -11.78 9.57 -6.91
CA VAL A 87 -11.45 8.46 -7.83
C VAL A 87 -11.06 7.21 -7.06
N TRP A 88 -10.20 7.33 -6.03
CA TRP A 88 -9.85 6.22 -5.14
C TRP A 88 -11.09 5.59 -4.48
N ARG A 89 -11.96 6.42 -3.89
CA ARG A 89 -13.20 5.95 -3.26
C ARG A 89 -14.10 5.22 -4.25
N GLU A 90 -14.29 5.76 -5.44
CA GLU A 90 -15.14 5.17 -6.49
C GLU A 90 -14.57 3.83 -6.96
N TRP A 91 -13.26 3.76 -7.19
CA TRP A 91 -12.58 2.51 -7.55
C TRP A 91 -12.72 1.45 -6.47
N LEU A 92 -12.56 1.81 -5.19
CA LEU A 92 -12.72 0.87 -4.08
C LEU A 92 -14.15 0.31 -4.01
N VAL A 93 -15.17 1.17 -4.13
CA VAL A 93 -16.58 0.72 -4.11
C VAL A 93 -16.90 -0.24 -5.26
N GLN A 94 -16.22 -0.10 -6.40
CA GLN A 94 -16.43 -0.96 -7.57
C GLN A 94 -15.66 -2.28 -7.50
N ASN A 95 -14.52 -2.31 -6.80
CA ASN A 95 -13.55 -3.40 -6.90
C ASN A 95 -13.26 -4.12 -5.57
N ASP A 96 -13.82 -3.66 -4.43
CA ASP A 96 -13.57 -4.23 -3.11
C ASP A 96 -13.77 -5.75 -3.07
N ARG A 97 -14.91 -6.25 -3.55
CA ARG A 97 -15.26 -7.67 -3.58
C ARG A 97 -14.35 -8.46 -4.52
N LYS A 98 -13.96 -7.85 -5.65
CA LYS A 98 -13.12 -8.49 -6.66
C LYS A 98 -11.73 -8.80 -6.11
N PHE A 99 -11.19 -7.91 -5.29
CA PHE A 99 -9.85 -8.03 -4.70
C PHE A 99 -9.85 -8.43 -3.23
N ALA A 100 -11.01 -8.85 -2.70
CA ALA A 100 -11.18 -9.19 -1.29
C ALA A 100 -10.67 -8.09 -0.33
N ILE A 101 -10.89 -6.82 -0.68
CA ILE A 101 -10.56 -5.69 0.17
C ILE A 101 -11.65 -5.54 1.21
N ILE A 102 -11.32 -5.77 2.49
CA ILE A 102 -12.28 -5.76 3.60
C ILE A 102 -12.20 -4.50 4.46
N GLY A 103 -11.23 -3.63 4.19
CA GLY A 103 -11.01 -2.38 4.92
C GLY A 103 -9.99 -1.50 4.24
N ASN A 104 -10.01 -0.22 4.61
CA ASN A 104 -8.98 0.74 4.22
C ASN A 104 -8.76 1.78 5.32
N ALA A 105 -7.58 2.39 5.34
CA ALA A 105 -7.22 3.48 6.24
C ALA A 105 -6.24 4.43 5.54
N VAL A 106 -6.24 5.70 5.95
CA VAL A 106 -5.34 6.73 5.41
C VAL A 106 -4.32 7.13 6.47
N PHE A 107 -3.06 7.20 6.07
CA PHE A 107 -1.93 7.54 6.92
C PHE A 107 -1.11 8.67 6.29
N THR A 108 -0.49 9.51 7.11
CA THR A 108 0.59 10.38 6.62
C THR A 108 1.84 9.52 6.36
N SER A 109 2.50 9.73 5.23
CA SER A 109 3.77 9.06 4.95
C SER A 109 4.84 9.52 5.94
N ARG A 110 5.68 8.59 6.40
CA ARG A 110 6.78 8.89 7.33
C ARG A 110 7.90 9.68 6.66
N GLU A 111 8.18 9.35 5.40
CA GLU A 111 9.29 9.91 4.63
C GLU A 111 8.91 11.19 3.88
N ASP A 112 7.62 11.40 3.57
CA ASP A 112 7.12 12.59 2.88
C ASP A 112 5.89 13.13 3.62
N ARG A 113 6.08 14.22 4.37
CA ARG A 113 5.01 14.86 5.17
C ARG A 113 3.90 15.48 4.32
N GLU A 114 4.15 15.74 3.04
CA GLU A 114 3.13 16.20 2.10
C GLU A 114 2.33 15.04 1.50
N MET A 115 2.73 13.79 1.72
CA MET A 115 2.09 12.63 1.12
C MET A 115 1.16 11.93 2.12
N LEU A 116 -0.07 11.65 1.67
CA LEU A 116 -0.92 10.67 2.30
C LEU A 116 -0.80 9.34 1.56
N SER A 117 -0.83 8.26 2.33
CA SER A 117 -0.86 6.88 1.85
C SER A 117 -2.19 6.24 2.25
N ILE A 118 -2.66 5.28 1.45
CA ILE A 118 -3.82 4.45 1.75
C ILE A 118 -3.35 3.02 2.01
N ALA A 119 -3.75 2.45 3.14
CA ALA A 119 -3.62 1.03 3.42
C ALA A 119 -4.90 0.32 3.02
N LEU A 120 -4.80 -0.78 2.29
CA LEU A 120 -5.91 -1.67 1.96
C LEU A 120 -5.71 -3.00 2.67
N VAL A 121 -6.75 -3.47 3.36
CA VAL A 121 -6.74 -4.77 4.04
C VAL A 121 -7.23 -5.83 3.06
N ILE A 122 -6.34 -6.72 2.63
CA ILE A 122 -6.62 -7.81 1.70
C ILE A 122 -6.94 -9.07 2.51
N ASP A 123 -8.08 -9.71 2.25
CA ASP A 123 -8.48 -11.00 2.84
C ASP A 123 -8.44 -12.13 1.78
N SER A 124 -7.23 -12.51 1.38
CA SER A 124 -7.02 -13.60 0.40
C SER A 124 -5.88 -14.51 0.84
N ASN A 125 -5.87 -15.76 0.36
CA ASN A 125 -4.78 -16.68 0.64
C ASN A 125 -3.55 -16.29 -0.20
N ILE A 126 -2.44 -15.98 0.48
CA ILE A 126 -1.18 -15.56 -0.15
C ILE A 126 -0.09 -16.51 0.31
N ILE A 127 0.64 -17.08 -0.66
CA ILE A 127 1.84 -17.87 -0.38
C ILE A 127 2.99 -16.87 -0.23
N LEU A 128 3.67 -16.92 0.91
CA LEU A 128 4.85 -16.10 1.18
C LEU A 128 5.99 -16.46 0.22
N GLY A 129 6.86 -15.50 -0.03
CA GLY A 129 7.93 -15.54 -1.03
C GLY A 129 7.77 -14.38 -2.01
N GLU A 130 8.89 -13.75 -2.41
CA GLU A 130 8.86 -12.56 -3.27
C GLU A 130 8.13 -12.80 -4.60
N LYS A 131 8.34 -13.98 -5.20
CA LYS A 131 7.71 -14.33 -6.48
C LYS A 131 6.24 -14.63 -6.30
N GLU A 132 5.89 -15.45 -5.32
CA GLU A 132 4.53 -15.90 -5.04
C GLU A 132 3.64 -14.75 -4.59
N THR A 133 4.15 -13.90 -3.70
CA THR A 133 3.48 -12.69 -3.21
C THR A 133 3.29 -11.70 -4.35
N LEU A 134 4.31 -11.50 -5.20
CA LEU A 134 4.16 -10.64 -6.38
C LEU A 134 3.05 -11.14 -7.30
N VAL A 135 3.05 -12.43 -7.65
CA VAL A 135 2.01 -13.03 -8.50
C VAL A 135 0.61 -12.86 -7.90
N ALA A 136 0.48 -13.01 -6.57
CA ALA A 136 -0.80 -12.82 -5.89
C ALA A 136 -1.30 -11.36 -5.94
N LEU A 137 -0.39 -10.39 -5.87
CA LEU A 137 -0.71 -8.97 -5.85
C LEU A 137 -0.80 -8.34 -7.25
N THR A 138 -0.16 -8.91 -8.26
CA THR A 138 -0.12 -8.37 -9.64
C THR A 138 -1.50 -7.98 -10.17
N PRO A 139 -2.57 -8.80 -10.06
CA PRO A 139 -3.87 -8.41 -10.60
C PRO A 139 -4.43 -7.12 -9.98
N LEU A 140 -4.21 -6.91 -8.68
CA LEU A 140 -4.59 -5.68 -7.99
C LEU A 140 -3.74 -4.50 -8.46
N LEU A 141 -2.42 -4.69 -8.51
CA LEU A 141 -1.46 -3.65 -8.90
C LEU A 141 -1.68 -3.18 -10.34
N ASP A 142 -1.93 -4.10 -11.26
CA ASP A 142 -2.20 -3.81 -12.67
C ASP A 142 -3.47 -2.97 -12.83
N GLU A 143 -4.56 -3.31 -12.13
CA GLU A 143 -5.80 -2.53 -12.21
C GLU A 143 -5.73 -1.17 -11.53
N LEU A 144 -4.94 -1.06 -10.46
CA LEU A 144 -4.62 0.26 -9.90
C LEU A 144 -3.82 1.09 -10.90
N HIS A 145 -2.87 0.50 -11.60
CA HIS A 145 -2.10 1.18 -12.63
C HIS A 145 -2.98 1.63 -13.82
N GLU A 146 -3.85 0.76 -14.33
CA GLU A 146 -4.80 1.08 -15.40
C GLU A 146 -5.79 2.18 -15.00
N ALA A 147 -6.19 2.22 -13.73
CA ALA A 147 -7.01 3.30 -13.16
C ALA A 147 -6.21 4.59 -12.87
N ALA A 148 -4.92 4.62 -13.23
CA ALA A 148 -3.95 5.65 -12.91
C ALA A 148 -3.81 5.91 -11.39
N LEU A 149 -4.21 4.98 -10.53
CA LEU A 149 -4.14 5.07 -9.07
C LEU A 149 -2.76 4.70 -8.51
N LEU A 150 -1.95 3.97 -9.29
CA LEU A 150 -0.58 3.54 -9.00
C LEU A 150 0.38 3.89 -10.16
#